data_AF-A0A7W0P934-F1
#
_entry.id   AF-A0A7W0P934-F1
#
_cell.length_a   1.000
_cell.length_b   1.000
_cell.length_c   1.000
_cell.angle_alpha   90.00
_cell.angle_beta   90.00
_cell.angle_gamma   90.00
#
_symmetry.space_group_name_H-M   'P 1'
#
loop_
_entity.id
_entity.type
_entity.pdbx_description
1 polymer ?
#
loop_
_entity_poly.entity_id
_entity_poly.type
_entity_poly.pdbx_seq_one_letter_code
_entity_poly.pdbx_strand_id
1 'polypeptide(L)'
;MNDVIGGEGDQTSQLSDEELSRLAHDLKTPLAMIVGYAELLDTRDDEEIRREAPQLIMQAAERLSSALDQLLESLEAEAAETGSSNQNVEP
;
A
#
# COMPACT_ATOMS: atom_id res chain seq x y z
N MET A 1 -44.57 19.88 12.13
CA MET A 1 -43.24 19.93 11.48
C MET A 1 -42.62 18.56 11.71
N ASN A 2 -42.91 17.52 10.92
CA ASN A 2 -42.58 17.26 9.51
C ASN A 2 -41.13 17.55 9.12
N ASP A 3 -40.49 16.47 8.63
CA ASP A 3 -39.34 16.40 7.72
C ASP A 3 -37.96 16.79 8.30
N VAL A 4 -36.85 16.12 8.03
CA VAL A 4 -36.56 15.04 7.07
C VAL A 4 -35.19 14.41 7.43
N ILE A 5 -35.12 13.11 7.15
CA ILE A 5 -33.98 12.27 6.75
C ILE A 5 -32.70 13.01 6.30
N GLY A 6 -31.53 12.48 6.70
CA GLY A 6 -30.25 12.76 6.04
C GLY A 6 -29.06 12.70 7.02
N GLY A 7 -28.16 11.72 7.00
CA GLY A 7 -27.99 10.66 6.04
C GLY A 7 -27.44 9.40 6.71
N GLU A 8 -27.94 8.28 6.22
CA GLU A 8 -27.17 7.05 6.14
C GLU A 8 -25.91 7.41 5.37
N GLY A 9 -24.80 7.61 6.10
CA GLY A 9 -23.49 7.77 5.50
C GLY A 9 -23.15 6.45 4.84
N ASP A 10 -23.45 6.36 3.55
CA ASP A 10 -22.68 5.70 2.50
C ASP A 10 -21.51 4.86 3.03
N GLN A 11 -21.81 3.69 3.58
CA GLN A 11 -20.81 2.65 3.88
C GLN A 11 -20.49 1.94 2.56
N THR A 12 -20.12 2.70 1.53
CA THR A 12 -19.35 2.16 0.41
C THR A 12 -17.96 1.92 0.95
N SER A 13 -17.60 0.65 1.12
CA SER A 13 -16.31 0.16 1.59
C SER A 13 -15.17 1.03 1.04
N GLN A 14 -14.56 1.85 1.88
CA GLN A 14 -13.28 2.52 1.62
C GLN A 14 -12.22 1.74 2.39
N LEU A 15 -11.02 1.52 1.83
CA LEU A 15 -9.86 1.08 2.62
C LEU A 15 -9.82 1.85 3.94
N SER A 16 -9.79 1.14 5.07
CA SER A 16 -9.80 1.82 6.36
C SER A 16 -8.53 2.66 6.52
N ASP A 17 -8.64 3.81 7.18
CA ASP A 17 -7.48 4.66 7.49
C ASP A 17 -6.35 3.86 8.17
N GLU A 18 -6.70 2.83 8.95
CA GLU A 18 -5.75 1.93 9.60
C GLU A 18 -5.03 1.01 8.61
N GLU A 19 -5.72 0.44 7.62
CA GLU A 19 -5.12 -0.39 6.57
C GLU A 19 -4.21 0.44 5.67
N LEU A 20 -4.64 1.63 5.26
CA LEU A 20 -3.82 2.54 4.48
C LEU A 20 -2.55 2.95 5.24
N SER A 21 -2.66 3.22 6.54
CA SER A 21 -1.52 3.55 7.39
C SER A 21 -0.53 2.39 7.51
N ARG A 22 -1.01 1.14 7.63
CA ARG A 22 -0.17 -0.06 7.65
C ARG A 22 0.56 -0.26 6.32
N LEU A 23 -0.16 -0.20 5.20
CA LEU A 23 0.43 -0.31 3.85
C LEU A 23 1.48 0.78 3.63
N ALA A 24 1.20 2.03 4.03
CA ALA A 24 2.16 3.11 3.94
C ALA A 24 3.43 2.85 4.77
N HIS A 25 3.30 2.23 5.95
CA HIS A 25 4.45 1.84 6.77
C HIS A 25 5.27 0.73 6.11
N ASP A 26 4.58 -0.28 5.57
CA ASP A 26 5.18 -1.44 4.91
C ASP A 26 5.89 -1.06 3.61
N LEU A 27 5.49 0.02 2.94
CA LEU A 27 6.20 0.60 1.80
C LEU A 27 7.40 1.46 2.24
N LYS A 28 7.25 2.28 3.29
CA LYS A 28 8.31 3.19 3.75
C LYS A 28 9.57 2.46 4.22
N THR A 29 9.40 1.35 4.92
CA THR A 29 10.51 0.58 5.50
C THR A 29 11.48 0.04 4.45
N PRO A 30 11.05 -0.76 3.45
CA PRO A 30 11.95 -1.23 2.39
C PRO A 30 12.49 -0.07 1.54
N LEU A 31 11.71 0.98 1.28
CA LEU A 31 12.20 2.15 0.55
C LEU A 31 13.36 2.84 1.29
N ALA A 32 13.25 3.04 2.60
CA ALA A 32 14.30 3.62 3.42
C ALA A 32 15.59 2.76 3.39
N MET A 33 15.44 1.43 3.38
CA MET A 33 16.57 0.50 3.24
C MET A 33 17.26 0.63 1.88
N ILE A 34 16.50 0.69 0.79
CA ILE A 34 17.05 0.86 -0.57
C ILE A 34 17.85 2.16 -0.65
N VAL A 35 17.25 3.27 -0.22
CA VAL A 35 17.89 4.59 -0.24
C VAL A 35 19.14 4.60 0.65
N GLY A 36 19.04 4.10 1.89
CA GLY A 36 20.16 4.09 2.82
C GLY A 36 21.36 3.28 2.30
N TYR A 37 21.14 2.10 1.72
CA TYR A 37 22.23 1.31 1.14
C TYR A 37 22.79 1.92 -0.15
N ALA A 38 21.95 2.55 -0.97
CA ALA A 38 22.41 3.28 -2.15
C ALA A 38 23.30 4.48 -1.76
N GLU A 39 22.91 5.24 -0.73
CA GLU A 39 23.73 6.33 -0.17
C GLU A 39 25.04 5.82 0.42
N LEU A 40 25.03 4.68 1.12
CA LEU A 40 26.24 4.08 1.66
C LEU A 40 27.21 3.65 0.54
N LEU A 41 26.69 3.08 -0.55
CA LEU A 41 27.48 2.70 -1.73
C LEU A 41 28.06 3.91 -2.47
N ASP A 42 27.34 5.03 -2.50
CA ASP A 42 27.79 6.27 -3.15
C ASP A 42 28.85 7.01 -2.32
N THR A 43 28.69 7.01 -0.99
CA THR A 43 29.49 7.85 -0.09
C THR A 43 30.68 7.13 0.55
N ARG A 44 30.72 5.79 0.56
CA ARG A 44 31.75 5.00 1.29
C ARG A 44 32.44 4.01 0.36
N ASP A 45 33.77 4.01 0.40
CA ASP A 45 34.62 3.01 -0.27
C ASP A 45 34.89 1.82 0.65
N ASP A 46 33.81 1.12 1.06
CA ASP A 46 33.86 -0.01 1.98
C ASP A 46 33.58 -1.33 1.24
N GLU A 47 34.49 -2.30 1.34
CA GLU A 47 34.38 -3.59 0.64
C GLU A 47 33.22 -4.45 1.16
N GLU A 48 32.92 -4.40 2.46
CA GLU A 48 31.81 -5.13 3.07
C GLU A 48 30.48 -4.56 2.55
N ILE A 49 30.34 -3.23 2.54
CA ILE A 49 29.16 -2.54 1.99
C ILE A 49 28.99 -2.86 0.51
N ARG A 50 30.05 -2.79 -0.31
CA ARG A 50 29.97 -3.13 -1.75
C ARG A 50 29.53 -4.57 -2.00
N ARG A 51 29.88 -5.48 -1.10
CA ARG A 51 29.54 -6.89 -1.23
C ARG A 51 28.10 -7.19 -0.80
N GLU A 52 27.63 -6.57 0.29
CA GLU A 52 26.35 -6.91 0.90
C GLU A 52 25.19 -6.01 0.45
N ALA A 53 25.44 -4.71 0.25
CA ALA A 53 24.40 -3.74 -0.09
C ALA A 53 23.57 -4.13 -1.33
N PRO A 54 24.14 -4.65 -2.44
CA PRO A 54 23.33 -5.07 -3.59
C PRO A 54 22.28 -6.14 -3.24
N GLN A 55 22.63 -7.10 -2.37
CA GLN A 55 21.71 -8.15 -1.95
C GLN A 55 20.61 -7.60 -1.03
N LEU A 56 20.97 -6.69 -0.13
CA LEU A 56 20.02 -6.06 0.79
C LEU A 56 19.06 -5.11 0.06
N ILE A 57 19.56 -4.36 -0.93
CA ILE A 57 18.74 -3.54 -1.83
C ILE A 57 17.76 -4.42 -2.60
N MET A 58 18.21 -5.55 -3.16
CA MET A 58 17.32 -6.46 -3.91
C MET A 58 16.22 -7.02 -3.02
N GLN A 59 16.56 -7.52 -1.83
CA GLN A 59 15.56 -8.02 -0.87
C GLN A 59 14.57 -6.94 -0.44
N ALA A 60 15.03 -5.70 -0.26
CA ALA A 60 14.14 -4.59 0.06
C ALA A 60 13.23 -4.25 -1.13
N ALA A 61 13.74 -4.28 -2.37
CA ALA A 61 12.94 -4.06 -3.57
C ALA A 61 11.87 -5.15 -3.77
N GLU A 62 12.20 -6.42 -3.51
CA GLU A 62 11.24 -7.53 -3.54
C GLU A 62 10.11 -7.34 -2.52
N ARG A 63 10.45 -6.94 -1.28
CA ARG A 63 9.46 -6.63 -0.24
C ARG A 63 8.57 -5.46 -0.63
N LEU A 64 9.17 -4.42 -1.22
CA LEU A 64 8.43 -3.26 -1.71
C LEU A 64 7.45 -3.65 -2.83
N SER A 65 7.88 -4.49 -3.77
CA SER A 65 7.01 -5.03 -4.82
C SER A 65 5.84 -5.80 -4.23
N SER A 66 6.10 -6.70 -3.28
CA SER A 66 5.03 -7.50 -2.66
C SER A 66 4.01 -6.64 -1.90
N ALA A 67 4.46 -5.57 -1.25
CA ALA A 67 3.56 -4.63 -0.59
C ALA A 67 2.72 -3.80 -1.58
N LEU A 68 3.29 -3.46 -2.75
CA LEU A 68 2.55 -2.83 -3.85
C LEU A 68 1.50 -3.77 -4.44
N ASP A 69 1.85 -5.04 -4.66
CA ASP A 69 0.93 -6.04 -5.19
C ASP A 69 -0.28 -6.21 -4.25
N GLN A 70 -0.05 -6.31 -2.94
CA GLN A 70 -1.11 -6.38 -1.92
C GLN A 70 -2.02 -5.14 -1.92
N LEU A 71 -1.45 -3.95 -2.12
CA LEU A 71 -2.23 -2.72 -2.24
C LEU A 71 -3.11 -2.75 -3.48
N LEU A 72 -2.57 -3.17 -4.64
CA LEU A 72 -3.34 -3.27 -5.88
C LEU A 72 -4.48 -4.28 -5.75
N GLU A 73 -4.21 -5.45 -5.18
CA GLU A 73 -5.24 -6.48 -4.92
C GLU A 73 -6.36 -5.94 -4.02
N SER A 74 -6.02 -5.14 -3.01
CA SER A 74 -7.00 -4.55 -2.09
C SER A 74 -7.90 -3.53 -2.81
N LEU A 75 -7.33 -2.71 -3.69
CA LEU A 75 -8.09 -1.74 -4.50
C LEU A 75 -8.99 -2.43 -5.53
N GLU A 76 -8.52 -3.52 -6.15
CA GLU A 76 -9.31 -4.31 -7.10
C GLU A 76 -10.49 -5.02 -6.41
N ALA A 77 -10.28 -5.55 -5.20
CA ALA A 77 -11.33 -6.17 -4.40
C ALA A 77 -12.43 -5.15 -4.06
N GLU A 78 -12.06 -3.95 -3.61
CA GLU A 78 -13.01 -2.87 -3.28
C GLU A 78 -13.84 -2.45 -4.51
N ALA A 79 -13.20 -2.35 -5.69
CA ALA A 79 -13.88 -2.03 -6.93
C ALA A 79 -14.90 -3.11 -7.35
N ALA A 80 -14.58 -4.39 -7.14
CA ALA A 80 -15.47 -5.51 -7.45
C ALA A 80 -16.69 -5.58 -6.52
N GLU A 81 -16.52 -5.26 -5.23
CA GLU A 81 -17.61 -5.21 -4.25
C GLU A 81 -18.58 -4.06 -4.54
N THR A 82 -18.05 -2.89 -4.90
CA THR A 82 -18.85 -1.71 -5.25
C THR A 82 -19.67 -1.92 -6.53
N GLY A 83 -19.15 -2.68 -7.50
CA GLY A 83 -19.84 -3.02 -8.74
C GLY A 83 -20.98 -4.06 -8.58
N SER A 84 -20.91 -4.95 -7.59
CA SER A 84 -21.93 -5.98 -7.35
C SER A 84 -23.15 -5.45 -6.57
N SER A 85 -22.99 -4.39 -5.79
CA SER A 85 -24.07 -3.81 -4.97
C SER A 85 -25.10 -3.00 -5.78
N ASN A 86 -24.84 -2.71 -7.06
CA ASN A 86 -25.70 -1.91 -7.94
C ASN A 86 -26.63 -2.72 -8.88
N GLN A 87 -26.73 -4.05 -8.73
CA GLN A 87 -27.55 -4.92 -9.61
C GLN A 87 -28.84 -5.47 -8.98
N ASN A 88 -29.37 -4.88 -7.89
CA ASN A 88 -30.60 -5.39 -7.25
C ASN A 88 -31.70 -4.34 -7.03
N VAL A 89 -31.85 -3.38 -7.95
CA VAL A 89 -33.03 -2.50 -7.98
C VAL A 89 -33.79 -2.73 -9.28
N GLU A 90 -34.65 -3.74 -9.29
CA GLU A 90 -35.79 -3.85 -10.21
C GLU A 90 -37.09 -3.69 -9.39
N PRO A 91 -38.13 -3.05 -9.97
CA PRO A 91 -39.04 -3.78 -10.86
C PRO A 91 -39.23 -3.17 -12.26
#